data_AF-A0A3Q3WF02-F1
#
_entry.id   AF-A0A3Q3WF02-F1
#
_cell.length_a   1.000
_cell.length_b   1.000
_cell.length_c   1.000
_cell.angle_alpha   90.00
_cell.angle_beta   90.00
_cell.angle_gamma   90.00
#
_symmetry.space_group_name_H-M   'P 1'
#
loop_
_entity.id
_entity.type
_entity.pdbx_description
1 polymer ?
#
loop_
_entity_poly.entity_id
_entity_poly.type
_entity_poly.pdbx_seq_one_letter_code
_entity_poly.pdbx_strand_id
1 'polypeptide(L)'
;KKVNYDFPKVEDGDIKEINITHVVKEGSEKADASQFELLKVLGQGSFGKVFLVRKVTPPDANQLYAMKVLKKATLKGTLASYL
;
A
#
# COMPACT_ATOMS: atom_id res chain seq x y z
N LYS A 1 -4.21 15.25 -20.08
CA LYS A 1 -5.56 14.67 -19.92
C LYS A 1 -5.71 14.20 -18.48
N LYS A 2 -6.67 14.72 -17.69
CA LYS A 2 -7.05 14.07 -16.43
C LYS A 2 -7.85 12.82 -16.80
N VAL A 3 -7.30 11.63 -16.57
CA VAL A 3 -8.07 10.40 -16.66
C VAL A 3 -8.99 10.38 -15.44
N ASN A 4 -10.31 10.32 -15.68
CA ASN A 4 -11.28 10.14 -14.61
C ASN A 4 -11.35 8.64 -14.32
N TYR A 5 -10.78 8.22 -13.19
CA TYR A 5 -10.93 6.86 -12.71
C TYR A 5 -12.31 6.75 -12.07
N ASP A 6 -13.20 6.02 -12.74
CA ASP A 6 -14.48 5.62 -12.14
C ASP A 6 -14.19 4.50 -11.15
N PHE A 7 -14.31 4.80 -9.86
CA PHE A 7 -14.10 3.81 -8.82
C PHE A 7 -15.39 2.98 -8.70
N PRO A 8 -15.34 1.65 -8.87
CA PRO A 8 -16.50 0.83 -8.58
C PRO A 8 -16.94 1.13 -7.14
N LYS A 9 -18.22 1.45 -6.97
CA LYS A 9 -18.80 1.68 -5.64
C LYS A 9 -18.65 0.37 -4.86
N VAL A 10 -17.78 0.38 -3.87
CA VAL A 10 -17.67 -0.74 -2.92
C VAL A 10 -18.96 -0.71 -2.11
N GLU A 11 -19.77 -1.77 -2.21
CA GLU A 11 -20.91 -1.96 -1.32
C GLU A 11 -20.41 -1.94 0.13
N ASP A 12 -21.16 -1.35 1.06
CA ASP A 12 -20.83 -1.23 2.49
C ASP A 12 -20.66 -2.61 3.14
N GLY A 13 -19.53 -3.25 2.88
CA GLY A 13 -19.06 -4.42 3.61
C GLY A 13 -18.42 -3.96 4.91
N ASP A 14 -18.59 -4.77 5.97
CA ASP A 14 -18.05 -4.54 7.30
C ASP A 14 -16.61 -4.00 7.25
N ILE A 15 -16.43 -2.74 7.66
CA ILE A 15 -15.11 -2.12 7.80
C ILE A 15 -14.39 -2.85 8.93
N LYS A 16 -13.49 -3.76 8.56
CA LYS A 16 -12.63 -4.48 9.51
C LYS A 16 -11.37 -3.67 9.75
N GLU A 17 -11.34 -2.96 10.87
CA GLU A 17 -10.10 -2.38 11.37
C GLU A 17 -9.13 -3.51 11.74
N ILE A 18 -7.95 -3.52 11.12
CA ILE A 18 -6.89 -4.49 11.40
C ILE A 18 -5.67 -3.75 11.95
N ASN A 19 -5.12 -4.27 13.05
CA ASN A 19 -3.79 -3.87 13.49
C ASN A 19 -2.77 -4.33 12.43
N ILE A 20 -1.95 -3.41 11.94
CA ILE A 20 -0.94 -3.70 10.91
C ILE A 20 0.19 -4.53 11.54
N THR A 21 -0.02 -5.83 11.65
CA THR A 21 1.04 -6.83 11.80
C THR A 21 1.44 -7.31 10.41
N HIS A 22 2.58 -8.00 10.28
CA HIS A 22 3.07 -8.47 8.97
C HIS A 22 2.19 -9.63 8.48
N VAL A 23 0.97 -9.31 8.02
CA VAL A 23 -0.05 -10.28 7.63
C VAL A 23 0.09 -10.58 6.14
N VAL A 24 0.48 -11.82 5.85
CA VAL A 24 0.32 -12.41 4.51
C VAL A 24 -0.82 -13.41 4.65
N LYS A 25 -1.87 -13.28 3.83
CA LYS A 25 -2.92 -14.29 3.78
C LYS A 25 -2.27 -15.65 3.43
N GLU A 26 -2.65 -16.73 4.12
CA GLU A 26 -2.08 -18.06 3.84
C GLU A 26 -2.18 -18.38 2.34
N GLY A 27 -1.05 -18.77 1.74
CA GLY A 27 -0.93 -19.06 0.30
C GLY A 27 -0.81 -17.85 -0.63
N SER A 28 -0.76 -16.62 -0.11
CA SER A 28 -0.55 -15.41 -0.93
C SER A 28 0.93 -15.03 -0.99
N GLU A 29 1.36 -14.55 -2.16
CA GLU A 29 2.72 -14.06 -2.34
C GLU A 29 2.96 -12.76 -1.54
N LYS A 30 4.21 -12.55 -1.11
CA LYS A 30 4.61 -11.25 -0.55
C LYS A 30 4.44 -10.20 -1.63
N ALA A 31 3.72 -9.13 -1.31
CA ALA A 31 3.58 -7.99 -2.21
C ALA A 31 4.94 -7.32 -2.41
N ASP A 32 5.35 -7.18 -3.67
CA ASP A 32 6.53 -6.43 -4.06
C ASP A 32 6.14 -5.15 -4.80
N ALA A 33 6.91 -4.07 -4.64
CA ALA A 33 6.61 -2.79 -5.26
C ALA A 33 6.58 -2.88 -6.81
N SER A 34 7.35 -3.78 -7.41
CA SER A 34 7.37 -4.00 -8.87
C SER A 34 6.05 -4.58 -9.41
N GLN A 35 5.21 -5.17 -8.56
CA GLN A 35 3.90 -5.68 -8.93
C GLN A 35 2.86 -4.57 -9.12
N PHE A 36 3.22 -3.31 -8.85
CA PHE A 36 2.32 -2.16 -8.89
C PHE A 36 2.87 -1.04 -9.77
N GLU A 37 2.01 -0.52 -10.64
CA GLU A 37 2.25 0.68 -11.42
C GLU A 37 1.72 1.91 -10.67
N LEU A 38 2.57 2.92 -10.48
CA LEU A 38 2.20 4.16 -9.81
C LEU A 38 1.40 5.06 -10.75
N LEU A 39 0.16 5.40 -10.39
CA LEU A 39 -0.71 6.22 -11.23
C LEU A 39 -0.77 7.68 -10.78
N LYS A 40 -1.21 7.91 -9.53
CA LYS A 40 -1.49 9.26 -9.04
C LYS A 40 -1.30 9.35 -7.54
N VAL A 41 -1.05 10.55 -7.02
CA VAL A 41 -1.17 10.84 -5.58
C VAL A 41 -2.65 11.01 -5.22
N LEU A 42 -3.16 10.21 -4.28
CA LEU A 42 -4.51 10.33 -3.74
C LEU A 42 -4.58 11.35 -2.60
N GLY A 43 -3.56 11.37 -1.73
CA GLY A 43 -3.51 12.29 -0.60
C GLY A 43 -2.13 12.37 0.05
N GLN A 44 -1.85 13.50 0.68
CA GLN A 44 -0.63 13.75 1.43
C GLN A 44 -1.00 14.39 2.77
N GLY A 45 -0.54 13.78 3.87
CA GLY A 45 -0.74 14.30 5.23
C GLY A 45 0.45 14.00 6.13
N SER A 46 0.32 14.31 7.42
CA SER A 46 1.35 14.08 8.44
C SER A 46 1.81 12.62 8.52
N PHE A 47 0.88 11.68 8.31
CA PHE A 47 1.14 10.24 8.33
C PHE A 47 1.71 9.70 7.02
N GLY A 48 2.17 10.56 6.11
CA GLY A 48 2.78 10.17 4.84
C GLY A 48 1.83 10.18 3.64
N LYS A 49 2.36 9.76 2.50
CA LYS A 49 1.76 9.91 1.17
C LYS A 49 1.01 8.65 0.74
N VAL A 50 -0.16 8.84 0.14
CA VAL A 50 -1.00 7.77 -0.43
C VAL A 50 -0.99 7.91 -1.95
N PHE A 51 -0.72 6.80 -2.63
CA PHE A 51 -0.72 6.71 -4.09
C PHE A 51 -1.83 5.78 -4.56
N LEU A 52 -2.50 6.17 -5.65
CA LEU A 52 -3.28 5.26 -6.48
C LEU A 52 -2.29 4.44 -7.28
N VAL A 53 -2.40 3.12 -7.17
CA VAL A 53 -1.58 2.18 -7.93
C VAL A 53 -2.47 1.17 -8.64
N ARG A 54 -1.94 0.59 -9.72
CA ARG A 54 -2.59 -0.49 -10.44
C ARG A 54 -1.73 -1.74 -10.33
N LYS A 55 -2.30 -2.86 -9.91
CA LYS A 55 -1.57 -4.13 -9.92
C LYS A 55 -1.33 -4.58 -11.36
N VAL A 56 -0.11 -4.99 -11.69
CA VAL A 56 0.24 -5.46 -13.06
C VAL A 56 0.35 -6.98 -13.15
N THR A 57 0.39 -7.68 -12.02
CA THR A 57 0.49 -9.13 -11.96
C THR A 57 -0.87 -9.80 -11.70
N PRO A 58 -1.12 -11.00 -12.25
CA PRO A 58 -2.28 -11.83 -11.88
C PRO A 58 -2.30 -12.20 -10.38
N PRO A 59 -3.44 -12.63 -9.81
CA PRO A 59 -4.74 -12.90 -10.46
C PRO A 59 -5.63 -11.65 -10.70
N ASP A 60 -5.35 -10.57 -10.00
CA ASP A 60 -6.09 -9.30 -9.91
C ASP A 60 -5.40 -8.19 -10.72
N ALA A 61 -4.83 -8.56 -11.87
CA ALA A 61 -4.20 -7.61 -12.79
C ALA A 61 -5.20 -6.52 -13.20
N ASN A 62 -4.71 -5.29 -13.31
CA ASN A 62 -5.46 -4.05 -13.54
C ASN A 62 -6.34 -3.56 -12.38
N GLN A 63 -6.43 -4.27 -11.26
CA GLN A 63 -7.15 -3.79 -10.08
C GLN A 63 -6.43 -2.58 -9.46
N LEU A 64 -7.22 -1.59 -9.04
CA LEU A 64 -6.73 -0.35 -8.42
C LEU A 64 -6.62 -0.50 -6.90
N TYR A 65 -5.53 0.01 -6.33
CA TYR A 65 -5.23 -0.01 -4.90
C TYR A 65 -4.75 1.35 -4.40
N ALA A 66 -4.88 1.57 -3.09
CA ALA A 66 -4.24 2.66 -2.39
C ALA A 66 -2.94 2.17 -1.73
N MET A 67 -1.79 2.64 -2.20
CA MET A 67 -0.49 2.35 -1.60
C MET A 67 -0.12 3.43 -0.59
N LYS A 68 -0.03 3.05 0.69
CA LYS A 68 0.50 3.91 1.75
C LYS A 68 1.99 3.64 1.93
N VAL A 69 2.81 4.67 1.74
CA VAL A 69 4.25 4.55 2.01
C VAL A 69 4.51 4.87 3.47
N LEU A 70 4.72 3.82 4.26
CA LEU A 70 5.13 3.93 5.67
C LEU A 70 6.66 3.95 5.72
N LYS A 71 7.26 5.03 6.24
CA LYS A 71 8.67 4.98 6.62
C LYS A 71 8.77 4.12 7.87
N LYS A 72 9.30 2.90 7.76
CA LYS A 72 9.82 2.22 8.95
C LYS A 72 10.98 3.07 9.47
N ALA A 73 10.82 3.66 10.65
CA ALA A 73 11.97 4.16 11.37
C ALA A 73 12.84 2.95 11.70
N THR A 74 13.91 2.73 10.95
CA THR A 74 15.03 1.98 11.50
C THR A 74 15.58 2.87 12.60
N LEU A 75 15.16 2.63 13.85
CA LEU A 75 15.93 3.05 15.00
C LEU A 75 17.29 2.36 14.87
N LYS A 76 18.21 2.94 14.10
CA LYS A 76 19.63 2.64 14.26
C LYS A 76 19.96 3.16 15.63
N GLY A 77 19.81 2.29 16.63
CA GLY A 77 20.31 2.54 17.96
C GLY A 77 21.78 2.89 17.83
N THR A 78 22.11 4.10 18.25
CA THR A 78 23.47 4.65 18.43
C THR A 78 24.28 3.86 19.49
N LEU A 79 23.86 2.65 19.83
CA LEU A 79 24.46 1.78 20.85
C LEU A 79 25.37 0.71 20.25
N ALA A 80 25.31 0.44 18.94
CA ALA A 80 26.17 -0.54 18.28
C ALA A 80 27.58 -0.03 17.92
N SER A 81 27.92 1.20 18.29
CA SER A 81 29.29 1.75 18.14
C SER A 81 30.03 1.92 19.48
N TYR A 82 29.47 1.42 20.59
CA TYR A 82 30.01 1.54 21.94
C TYR A 82 30.07 0.21 22.72
N LEU A 83 30.11 -0.93 22.03
CA LEU A 83 30.49 -2.23 22.59
C LEU A 83 31.46 -2.94 21.65
#